data_AF-A0A6I8W078-F1
#
_entry.id   AF-A0A6I8W078-F1
#
_cell.length_a   1.000
_cell.length_b   1.000
_cell.length_c   1.000
_cell.angle_alpha   90.00
_cell.angle_beta   90.00
_cell.angle_gamma   90.00
#
_symmetry.space_group_name_H-M   'P 1'
#
loop_
_entity.id
_entity.type
_entity.pdbx_description
1 polymer ?
#
loop_
_entity_poly.entity_id
_entity_poly.type
_entity_poly.pdbx_seq_one_letter_code
_entity_poly.pdbx_strand_id
1 'polypeptide(L)' 'MSGNEEHFFEGAEKLLEIWFEETSCNNDDLRNISRSDWEDVLSQVNCEIISFSKNDLIDAFVLRLRHK' A
#
# COMPACT_ATOMS: atom_id res chain seq x y z
N MET A 1 21.07 23.13 26.57
CA MET A 1 20.32 23.61 25.39
C MET A 1 19.78 22.38 24.69
N SER A 2 18.65 21.83 25.15
CA SER A 2 17.96 20.73 24.46
C SER A 2 17.21 21.35 23.29
N GLY A 3 17.78 21.26 22.09
CA GLY A 3 17.07 21.62 20.88
C GLY A 3 15.84 20.72 20.77
N ASN A 4 14.66 21.31 20.82
CA ASN A 4 13.45 20.64 20.40
C ASN A 4 13.63 20.35 18.91
N GLU A 5 14.03 19.14 18.56
CA GLU A 5 13.93 18.66 17.19
C GLU A 5 12.44 18.70 16.84
N GLU A 6 12.04 19.72 16.08
CA GLU A 6 10.67 19.83 15.59
C GLU A 6 10.39 18.60 14.71
N HIS A 7 9.58 17.68 15.24
CA HIS A 7 9.09 16.54 14.48
C HIS A 7 8.23 17.05 13.33
N PHE A 8 8.81 17.09 12.13
CA PHE A 8 8.13 17.46 10.91
C PHE A 8 7.48 16.23 10.26
N PHE A 9 6.21 16.34 9.92
CA PHE A 9 5.47 15.32 9.18
C PHE A 9 4.91 15.94 7.90
N GLU A 10 5.27 15.37 6.75
CA GLU A 10 4.69 15.74 5.46
C GLU A 10 3.38 14.97 5.26
N GLY A 11 2.25 15.62 5.52
CA GLY A 11 0.92 15.00 5.38
C GLY A 11 0.36 14.97 3.96
N ALA A 12 1.09 15.48 2.96
CA ALA A 12 0.65 15.45 1.58
C ALA A 12 0.81 14.04 0.98
N GLU A 13 -0.30 13.45 0.53
CA GLU A 13 -0.35 12.11 -0.04
C GLU A 13 0.18 12.09 -1.48
N LYS A 14 0.68 10.91 -1.90
CA LYS A 14 1.06 10.62 -3.28
C LYS A 14 0.13 9.52 -3.80
N LEU A 15 -0.65 9.82 -4.84
CA LEU A 15 -1.65 8.91 -5.40
C LEU A 15 -1.15 8.29 -6.71
N LEU A 16 -1.26 6.96 -6.82
CA LEU A 16 -1.00 6.19 -8.04
C LEU A 16 -2.21 5.29 -8.33
N GLU A 17 -2.76 5.38 -9.53
CA GLU A 17 -3.89 4.58 -10.00
C GLU A 17 -3.55 3.96 -11.36
N ILE A 18 -3.77 2.66 -11.50
CA ILE A 18 -3.46 1.89 -12.72
C ILE A 18 -4.69 1.03 -13.07
N TRP A 19 -5.12 1.12 -14.31
CA TRP A 19 -6.23 0.32 -14.86
C TRP A 19 -5.67 -0.73 -15.82
N PHE A 20 -6.06 -1.98 -15.62
CA PHE A 20 -5.74 -3.09 -16.52
C PHE A 20 -6.97 -3.42 -17.39
N GLU A 21 -6.73 -3.88 -18.61
CA GLU A 21 -7.80 -4.42 -19.46
C GLU A 21 -8.21 -5.81 -18.98
N GLU A 22 -9.50 -6.14 -19.08
CA GLU A 22 -9.99 -7.48 -18.81
C GLU A 22 -9.45 -8.47 -19.86
N THR A 23 -8.91 -9.59 -19.39
CA THR A 23 -8.53 -10.69 -20.28
C THR A 23 -9.71 -11.65 -20.45
N SER A 24 -9.73 -12.41 -21.54
CA SER A 24 -10.76 -13.44 -21.77
C SER A 24 -10.67 -14.63 -20.80
N CYS A 25 -9.67 -14.68 -19.93
CA CYS A 25 -9.43 -15.74 -18.97
C CYS A 25 -9.89 -15.30 -17.57
N ASN A 26 -10.92 -15.98 -17.05
CA ASN A 26 -11.56 -15.65 -15.77
C ASN A 26 -10.68 -15.79 -14.50
N ASN A 27 -9.39 -16.12 -14.63
CA ASN A 27 -8.50 -16.31 -13.48
C ASN A 27 -7.53 -15.14 -13.26
N ASP A 28 -7.50 -14.15 -14.15
CA ASP A 28 -6.58 -13.02 -14.04
C ASP A 28 -7.25 -11.86 -13.29
N ASP A 29 -7.27 -11.97 -11.96
CA ASP A 29 -7.82 -10.96 -11.04
C ASP A 29 -6.70 -10.43 -10.14
N LEU A 30 -6.61 -9.11 -9.96
CA LEU A 30 -5.61 -8.48 -9.09
C LEU A 30 -5.74 -8.94 -7.63
N ARG A 31 -6.93 -9.38 -7.22
CA ARG A 31 -7.18 -9.95 -5.88
C ARG A 31 -6.51 -11.31 -5.67
N ASN A 32 -6.02 -11.94 -6.74
CA ASN A 32 -5.24 -13.18 -6.64
C ASN A 32 -3.76 -12.92 -6.28
N ILE A 33 -3.30 -11.66 -6.29
CA ILE A 33 -1.95 -11.29 -5.85
C ILE A 33 -1.82 -11.60 -4.36
N SER A 34 -0.78 -12.34 -3.99
CA SER A 34 -0.61 -12.75 -2.61
C SER A 34 -0.24 -11.55 -1.72
N ARG A 35 -0.55 -11.65 -0.43
CA ARG A 35 -0.15 -10.64 0.54
C ARG A 35 1.37 -10.43 0.56
N SER A 36 2.16 -11.49 0.41
CA SER A 36 3.63 -11.38 0.38
C SER A 36 4.12 -10.57 -0.81
N ASP A 37 3.49 -10.72 -1.98
CA ASP A 37 3.86 -9.95 -3.17
C ASP A 37 3.55 -8.45 -2.96
N TRP A 38 2.42 -8.14 -2.31
CA TRP A 38 2.11 -6.76 -1.93
C TRP A 38 3.08 -6.20 -0.89
N GLU A 39 3.48 -6.99 0.11
CA GLU A 39 4.49 -6.61 1.10
C GLU A 39 5.85 -6.35 0.45
N ASP A 40 6.23 -7.12 -0.57
CA ASP A 40 7.44 -6.90 -1.36
C ASP A 40 7.39 -5.58 -2.13
N VAL A 41 6.26 -5.24 -2.77
CA VAL A 41 6.06 -3.93 -3.42
C VAL A 41 6.17 -2.78 -2.41
N LEU A 42 5.47 -2.90 -1.28
CA LEU A 42 5.45 -1.87 -0.24
C LEU A 42 6.82 -1.68 0.43
N SER A 43 7.63 -2.73 0.50
CA SER A 43 9.00 -2.66 1.01
C SER A 43 9.87 -1.67 0.22
N GLN A 44 9.67 -1.58 -1.11
CA GLN A 44 10.41 -0.69 -2.01
C GLN A 44 10.09 0.79 -1.76
N VAL A 45 8.90 1.08 -1.23
CA VAL A 45 8.43 2.44 -0.90
C VAL A 45 8.45 2.74 0.60
N ASN A 46 9.10 1.89 1.40
CA ASN A 46 9.18 1.99 2.87
C ASN A 46 7.81 2.04 3.56
N CYS A 47 6.81 1.35 3.00
CA CYS A 47 5.51 1.17 3.63
C CYS A 47 5.39 -0.24 4.22
N GLU A 48 4.46 -0.39 5.16
CA GLU A 48 4.03 -1.70 5.67
C GLU A 48 2.50 -1.73 5.82
N ILE A 49 1.91 -2.91 5.72
CA ILE A 49 0.49 -3.14 5.96
C ILE A 49 0.26 -3.29 7.47
N ILE A 50 -0.61 -2.45 8.03
CA ILE A 50 -0.97 -2.52 9.47
C ILE A 50 -2.39 -3.04 9.71
N SER A 51 -3.26 -2.99 8.69
CA SER A 51 -4.61 -3.54 8.74
C SER A 51 -5.10 -3.90 7.34
N PHE A 52 -6.03 -4.85 7.27
CA PHE A 52 -6.61 -5.36 6.04
C PHE A 52 -8.11 -5.57 6.21
N SER A 53 -8.89 -5.17 5.21
CA SER A 53 -10.32 -5.45 5.10
C SER A 53 -10.65 -5.84 3.67
N LYS A 54 -11.60 -6.76 3.50
CA LYS A 54 -12.00 -7.27 2.17
C LYS A 54 -13.50 -7.37 2.04
N ASN A 55 -13.98 -7.26 0.81
CA ASN A 55 -15.33 -7.62 0.40
C ASN A 55 -15.33 -8.27 -0.99
N ASP A 56 -16.51 -8.49 -1.56
CA ASP A 56 -16.68 -9.17 -2.85
C ASP A 56 -16.13 -8.38 -4.06
N LEU A 57 -15.74 -7.11 -3.87
CA LEU A 57 -15.30 -6.19 -4.93
C LEU A 57 -13.88 -5.66 -4.73
N ILE A 58 -13.42 -5.47 -3.48
CA ILE A 58 -12.15 -4.80 -3.19
C ILE A 58 -11.45 -5.38 -1.96
N ASP A 59 -10.12 -5.40 -2.07
CA ASP A 59 -9.17 -5.62 -0.99
C ASP A 59 -8.55 -4.28 -0.58
N ALA A 60 -8.73 -3.89 0.69
CA ALA A 60 -8.28 -2.60 1.22
C ALA A 60 -7.21 -2.78 2.30
N PHE A 61 -6.09 -2.07 2.14
CA PHE A 61 -4.95 -2.12 3.06
C PHE A 61 -4.74 -0.75 3.72
N VAL A 62 -4.60 -0.73 5.04
CA VAL A 62 -4.12 0.45 5.76
C VAL A 62 -2.61 0.38 5.86
N LEU A 63 -1.94 1.46 5.45
CA LEU A 63 -0.48 1.51 5.36
C LEU A 63 0.11 2.40 6.45
N ARG A 64 1.32 2.08 6.87
CA ARG A 64 2.17 2.93 7.71
C ARG A 64 3.50 3.17 7.01
N LEU A 65 3.99 4.42 7.03
CA LEU A 65 5.34 4.75 6.60
C LEU A 65 6.35 4.30 7.65
N ARG A 66 7.39 3.59 7.22
CA ARG A 66 8.54 3.26 8.06
C ARG A 66 9.48 4.47 8.08
N HIS A 67 9.80 4.93 9.28
CA HIS A 67 10.92 5.86 9.46
C HIS A 67 12.23 5.13 9.14
N LYS A 68 13.13 5.79 8.42
CA LYS A 68 14.52 5.36 8.30
C LYS A 68 15.28 5.59 9.60
#